data_AF-A0A0Q8NGS3-F1
#
_entry.id   AF-A0A0Q8NGS3-F1
#
_cell.length_a   1.000
_cell.length_b   1.000
_cell.length_c   1.000
_cell.angle_alpha   90.00
_cell.angle_beta   90.00
_cell.angle_gamma   90.00
#
_symmetry.space_group_name_H-M   'P 1'
#
loop_
_entity.id
_entity.type
_entity.pdbx_description
1 polymer ?
#
loop_
_entity_poly.entity_id
_entity_poly.type
_entity_poly.pdbx_seq_one_letter_code
_entity_poly.pdbx_strand_id
1 'polypeptide(L)'
;MNSSQTNFLKITNQFSVEDFEKVKEFILEKGNTKTYRNFDNNNPYHNFGKFQGYLGADIGQQNIYNDPKISDFNELTLKDNDHYYKILIVRKGDIQASKKGIQNGMQENEVYFVNVYQAGFDKISDLLLEYLKLIKNK
;
A
#
# COMPACT_ATOMS: atom_id res chain seq x y z
N MET A 1 -6.29 -5.10 -31.22
CA MET A 1 -6.12 -5.76 -29.91
C MET A 1 -4.84 -5.21 -29.30
N ASN A 2 -4.96 -4.30 -28.34
CA ASN A 2 -4.81 -4.53 -26.89
C ASN A 2 -3.36 -4.33 -26.40
N SER A 3 -3.13 -3.21 -25.71
CA SER A 3 -2.51 -3.27 -24.38
C SER A 3 -3.28 -2.28 -23.51
N SER A 4 -4.21 -2.77 -22.71
CA SER A 4 -4.74 -1.97 -21.60
C SER A 4 -3.54 -1.61 -20.72
N GLN A 5 -3.10 -0.36 -20.78
CA GLN A 5 -1.96 0.11 -20.01
C GLN A 5 -2.37 0.05 -18.53
N THR A 6 -1.96 -1.00 -17.83
CA THR A 6 -2.22 -1.15 -16.40
C THR A 6 -1.30 -0.19 -15.66
N ASN A 7 -1.85 0.55 -14.70
CA ASN A 7 -1.06 1.44 -13.84
C ASN A 7 -0.54 0.71 -12.59
N PHE A 8 -0.40 -0.62 -12.62
CA PHE A 8 0.15 -1.41 -11.52
C PHE A 8 1.21 -2.42 -11.99
N LEU A 9 2.22 -2.66 -11.15
CA LEU A 9 3.28 -3.65 -11.35
C LEU A 9 3.22 -4.65 -10.21
N LYS A 10 3.28 -5.94 -10.53
CA LYS A 10 3.38 -6.99 -9.53
C LYS A 10 4.75 -6.95 -8.88
N ILE A 11 4.80 -6.87 -7.55
CA ILE A 11 6.03 -6.77 -6.76
C ILE A 11 6.17 -7.87 -5.71
N THR A 12 5.33 -8.91 -5.74
CA THR A 12 5.28 -9.97 -4.73
C THR A 12 6.63 -10.64 -4.47
N ASN A 13 7.48 -10.77 -5.48
CA ASN A 13 8.82 -11.32 -5.34
C ASN A 13 9.76 -10.38 -4.56
N GLN A 14 9.54 -9.07 -4.67
CA GLN A 14 10.31 -8.03 -3.99
C GLN A 14 9.71 -7.70 -2.63
N PHE A 15 8.40 -7.88 -2.42
CA PHE A 15 7.67 -7.62 -1.19
C PHE A 15 6.42 -8.49 -1.16
N SER A 16 6.49 -9.57 -0.39
CA SER A 16 5.48 -10.63 -0.35
C SER A 16 4.22 -10.20 0.42
N VAL A 17 3.18 -11.02 0.32
CA VAL A 17 1.99 -10.90 1.18
C VAL A 17 2.39 -10.91 2.66
N GLU A 18 3.26 -11.84 3.06
CA GLU A 18 3.73 -11.94 4.44
C GLU A 18 4.50 -10.70 4.89
N ASP A 19 5.37 -10.16 4.02
CA ASP A 19 6.09 -8.90 4.30
C ASP A 19 5.11 -7.74 4.50
N PHE A 20 4.05 -7.66 3.69
CA PHE A 20 3.03 -6.63 3.83
C PHE A 20 2.30 -6.76 5.17
N GLU A 21 1.86 -7.96 5.53
CA GLU A 21 1.14 -8.17 6.80
C GLU A 21 2.00 -7.82 8.01
N LYS A 22 3.27 -8.25 8.03
CA LYS A 22 4.21 -7.92 9.10
C LYS A 22 4.37 -6.40 9.26
N VAL A 23 4.54 -5.68 8.15
CA VAL A 23 4.66 -4.22 8.20
C VAL A 23 3.34 -3.56 8.63
N LYS A 24 2.19 -4.08 8.18
CA LYS A 24 0.88 -3.60 8.60
C LYS A 24 0.72 -3.74 10.11
N GLU A 25 0.96 -4.93 10.66
CA GLU A 25 0.91 -5.22 12.09
C GLU A 25 1.88 -4.32 12.87
N PHE A 26 3.13 -4.20 12.40
CA PHE A 26 4.11 -3.31 13.01
C PHE A 26 3.63 -1.85 13.08
N ILE A 27 3.03 -1.31 12.01
CA ILE A 27 2.50 0.06 12.01
C ILE A 27 1.31 0.18 12.96
N LEU A 28 0.43 -0.82 13.03
CA LEU A 28 -0.70 -0.81 13.95
C LEU A 28 -0.26 -0.90 15.42
N GLU A 29 0.80 -1.64 15.73
CA GLU A 29 1.29 -1.84 17.09
C GLU A 29 2.27 -0.75 17.58
N LYS A 30 3.17 -0.30 16.71
CA LYS A 30 4.30 0.60 17.03
C LYS A 30 4.18 1.97 16.38
N GLY A 31 3.20 2.15 15.51
CA GLY A 31 2.91 3.43 14.89
C GLY A 31 2.16 4.38 15.80
N ASN A 32 1.83 5.53 15.22
CA ASN A 32 0.90 6.50 15.77
C ASN A 32 -0.19 6.75 14.73
N THR A 33 -1.15 7.61 15.04
CA THR A 33 -2.05 8.17 14.03
C THR A 33 -1.49 9.50 13.52
N LYS A 34 -1.64 9.76 12.23
CA LYS A 34 -1.28 11.06 11.63
C LYS A 34 -2.27 11.43 10.54
N THR A 35 -2.67 12.70 10.52
CA THR A 35 -3.42 13.26 9.40
C THR A 35 -2.56 13.22 8.14
N TYR A 36 -3.04 12.54 7.11
CA TYR A 36 -2.32 12.35 5.86
C TYR A 36 -2.91 13.20 4.73
N ARG A 37 -4.23 13.23 4.59
CA ARG A 37 -4.97 14.18 3.74
C ARG A 37 -6.13 14.76 4.55
N ASN A 38 -6.69 15.89 4.10
CA ASN A 38 -7.87 16.52 4.75
C ASN A 38 -9.09 15.60 4.87
N PHE A 39 -9.09 14.44 4.19
CA PHE A 39 -10.16 13.46 4.17
C PHE A 39 -9.98 12.33 5.20
N ASP A 40 -8.74 11.98 5.54
CA ASP A 40 -8.37 10.85 6.39
C ASP A 40 -7.44 11.32 7.52
N ASN A 41 -8.06 11.79 8.60
CA ASN A 41 -7.37 12.56 9.65
C ASN A 41 -6.62 11.71 10.70
N ASN A 42 -6.81 10.38 10.70
CA ASN A 42 -6.26 9.44 11.68
C ASN A 42 -5.61 8.19 11.04
N ASN A 43 -4.86 8.34 9.94
CA ASN A 43 -4.22 7.16 9.32
C ASN A 43 -3.19 6.54 10.27
N PRO A 44 -3.20 5.19 10.46
CA PRO A 44 -2.08 4.50 11.08
C PRO A 44 -0.80 4.81 10.31
N TYR A 45 0.23 5.18 11.05
CA TYR A 45 1.42 5.82 10.52
C TYR A 45 2.66 5.41 11.31
N HIS A 46 3.78 5.22 10.61
CA HIS A 46 5.08 5.11 11.24
C HIS A 46 6.17 5.90 10.50
N ASN A 47 7.10 6.48 11.25
CA ASN A 47 8.29 7.13 10.71
C ASN A 47 9.47 6.16 10.68
N PHE A 48 9.90 5.73 9.50
CA PHE A 48 11.07 4.86 9.33
C PHE A 48 12.39 5.66 9.26
N GLY A 49 12.36 6.95 9.61
CA GLY A 49 13.51 7.85 9.60
C GLY A 49 13.73 8.47 8.22
N LYS A 50 14.03 7.65 7.20
CA LYS A 50 14.24 8.11 5.83
C LYS A 50 12.94 8.46 5.08
N PHE A 51 11.87 7.73 5.39
CA PHE A 51 10.56 7.88 4.79
C PHE A 51 9.48 7.51 5.79
N GLN A 52 8.25 7.74 5.38
CA GLN A 52 7.04 7.62 6.16
C GLN A 52 6.15 6.51 5.57
N GLY A 53 5.60 5.64 6.42
CA GLY A 53 4.63 4.62 6.02
C GLY A 53 3.24 4.93 6.55
N TYR A 54 2.22 4.84 5.70
CA TYR A 54 0.82 5.07 6.07
C TYR A 54 -0.05 3.91 5.59
N LEU A 55 -0.98 3.46 6.43
CA LEU A 55 -1.98 2.47 6.04
C LEU A 55 -3.25 3.14 5.52
N GLY A 56 -3.81 2.60 4.44
CA GLY A 56 -5.06 3.02 3.83
C GLY A 56 -6.11 1.91 3.86
N ALA A 57 -7.35 2.28 4.15
CA ALA A 57 -8.45 1.34 4.37
C ALA A 57 -8.93 0.63 3.09
N ASP A 58 -9.17 -0.67 3.22
CA ASP A 58 -9.67 -1.58 2.18
C ASP A 58 -11.14 -1.36 1.81
N ILE A 59 -11.86 -0.54 2.58
CA ILE A 59 -13.25 -0.11 2.32
C ILE A 59 -13.34 1.39 1.99
N GLY A 60 -12.20 2.04 1.74
CA GLY A 60 -12.13 3.45 1.33
C GLY A 60 -12.84 4.38 2.31
N GLN A 61 -13.74 5.23 1.79
CA GLN A 61 -14.43 6.25 2.58
C GLN A 61 -15.39 5.69 3.64
N GLN A 62 -15.71 4.40 3.61
CA GLN A 62 -16.51 3.80 4.67
C GLN A 62 -15.74 3.70 6.00
N ASN A 63 -14.41 3.88 5.97
CA ASN A 63 -13.55 3.96 7.15
C ASN A 63 -12.80 5.30 7.25
N ILE A 64 -13.51 6.43 7.22
CA ILE A 64 -12.89 7.79 7.30
C ILE A 64 -12.04 8.01 8.57
N TYR A 65 -12.29 7.25 9.64
CA TYR A 65 -11.56 7.34 10.90
C TYR A 65 -10.41 6.33 11.02
N ASN A 66 -10.23 5.47 10.02
CA ASN A 66 -9.25 4.38 10.00
C ASN A 66 -9.29 3.50 11.24
N ASP A 67 -10.50 3.13 11.66
CA ASP A 67 -10.69 2.17 12.75
C ASP A 67 -10.23 0.77 12.28
N PRO A 68 -9.21 0.17 12.93
CA PRO A 68 -8.72 -1.16 12.59
C PRO A 68 -9.75 -2.28 12.86
N LYS A 69 -10.85 -2.01 13.57
CA LYS A 69 -11.92 -3.00 13.80
C LYS A 69 -12.82 -3.21 12.59
N ILE A 70 -12.84 -2.27 11.65
CA ILE A 70 -13.72 -2.31 10.47
C ILE A 70 -12.96 -2.36 9.15
N SER A 71 -11.63 -2.32 9.19
CA SER A 71 -10.77 -2.38 8.01
C SER A 71 -9.55 -3.23 8.29
N ASP A 72 -9.21 -4.07 7.32
CA ASP A 72 -8.03 -4.91 7.35
C ASP A 72 -6.84 -4.28 6.59
N PHE A 73 -6.97 -3.00 6.21
CA PHE A 73 -5.99 -2.18 5.47
C PHE A 73 -5.26 -2.92 4.34
N ASN A 74 -5.60 -2.58 3.09
CA ASN A 74 -4.97 -3.20 1.93
C ASN A 74 -4.00 -2.25 1.19
N GLU A 75 -3.91 -0.99 1.60
CA GLU A 75 -3.01 0.00 0.99
C GLU A 75 -1.89 0.38 1.97
N LEU A 76 -0.65 0.37 1.49
CA LEU A 76 0.53 0.93 2.17
C LEU A 76 1.10 2.03 1.30
N THR A 77 1.19 3.24 1.84
CA THR A 77 1.86 4.36 1.17
C THR A 77 3.21 4.63 1.82
N LEU A 78 4.28 4.61 1.01
CA LEU A 78 5.62 5.02 1.39
C LEU A 78 5.91 6.39 0.79
N LYS A 79 6.25 7.36 1.63
CA LYS A 79 6.43 8.76 1.21
C LYS A 79 7.63 9.39 1.88
N ASP A 80 8.39 10.17 1.12
CA ASP A 80 9.34 11.15 1.64
C ASP A 80 8.96 12.57 1.16
N ASN A 81 9.92 13.49 1.05
CA ASN A 81 9.65 14.84 0.59
C ASN A 81 9.39 14.92 -0.91
N ASP A 82 10.04 14.06 -1.69
CA ASP A 82 10.09 14.11 -3.15
C ASP A 82 9.38 12.91 -3.80
N HIS A 83 9.20 11.81 -3.06
CA HIS A 83 8.69 10.56 -3.59
C HIS A 83 7.41 10.09 -2.87
N TYR A 84 6.59 9.40 -3.65
CA TYR A 84 5.32 8.81 -3.23
C TYR A 84 5.16 7.45 -3.91
N TYR A 85 5.08 6.39 -3.12
CA TYR A 85 4.86 5.03 -3.60
C TYR A 85 3.63 4.42 -2.95
N LYS A 86 2.72 3.89 -3.76
CA LYS A 86 1.53 3.18 -3.30
C LYS A 86 1.66 1.70 -3.54
N ILE A 87 1.50 0.91 -2.49
CA ILE A 87 1.56 -0.54 -2.50
C ILE A 87 0.17 -1.06 -2.12
N LEU A 88 -0.33 -2.04 -2.86
CA LEU A 88 -1.63 -2.66 -2.64
C LEU A 88 -1.43 -4.17 -2.47
N ILE A 89 -1.92 -4.73 -1.38
CA ILE A 89 -2.08 -6.18 -1.22
C ILE A 89 -3.45 -6.61 -1.75
N VAL A 90 -3.50 -7.76 -2.41
CA VAL A 90 -4.75 -8.42 -2.81
C VAL A 90 -4.79 -9.80 -2.16
N ARG A 91 -5.57 -9.95 -1.10
CA ARG A 91 -5.73 -11.22 -0.37
C ARG A 91 -6.75 -12.12 -1.08
N LYS A 92 -6.76 -13.39 -0.68
CA LYS A 92 -7.82 -14.32 -1.07
C LYS A 92 -9.19 -13.78 -0.63
N GLY A 93 -10.13 -13.67 -1.56
CA GLY A 93 -11.48 -13.14 -1.36
C GLY A 93 -11.62 -11.62 -1.61
N ASP A 94 -10.52 -10.87 -1.72
CA ASP A 94 -10.60 -9.41 -1.83
C ASP A 94 -11.21 -8.96 -3.17
N ILE A 95 -10.96 -9.71 -4.25
CA ILE A 95 -11.53 -9.43 -5.57
C ILE A 95 -13.06 -9.59 -5.51
N GLN A 96 -13.53 -10.71 -4.94
CA GLN A 96 -14.97 -10.96 -4.77
C GLN A 96 -15.63 -9.91 -3.87
N ALA A 97 -14.94 -9.51 -2.79
CA ALA A 97 -15.40 -8.48 -1.88
C ALA A 97 -15.30 -7.05 -2.43
N SER A 98 -14.78 -6.88 -3.66
CA SER A 98 -14.60 -5.57 -4.32
C SER A 98 -13.84 -4.57 -3.44
N LYS A 99 -12.76 -5.02 -2.79
CA LYS A 99 -11.95 -4.15 -1.91
C LYS A 99 -11.38 -2.97 -2.69
N LYS A 100 -11.25 -1.84 -1.99
CA LYS A 100 -10.83 -0.57 -2.56
C LYS A 100 -9.45 -0.69 -3.22
N GLY A 101 -9.31 -0.10 -4.40
CA GLY A 101 -8.03 0.01 -5.10
C GLY A 101 -7.69 -1.17 -6.02
N ILE A 102 -8.40 -2.29 -5.92
CA ILE A 102 -8.22 -3.44 -6.81
C ILE A 102 -8.65 -3.08 -8.23
N GLN A 103 -7.85 -3.51 -9.20
CA GLN A 103 -8.03 -3.22 -10.61
C GLN A 103 -8.10 -4.49 -11.45
N ASN A 104 -8.74 -4.41 -12.61
CA ASN A 104 -8.79 -5.51 -13.56
C ASN A 104 -7.39 -5.98 -13.93
N GLY A 105 -7.14 -7.29 -13.81
CA GLY A 105 -5.85 -7.93 -14.07
C GLY A 105 -5.01 -8.19 -12.82
N MET A 106 -5.37 -7.66 -11.65
CA MET A 106 -4.80 -8.09 -10.38
C MET A 106 -5.29 -9.51 -10.03
N GLN A 107 -4.46 -10.24 -9.29
CA GLN A 107 -4.69 -11.61 -8.85
C GLN A 107 -4.62 -11.65 -7.32
N GLU A 108 -5.31 -12.62 -6.72
CA GLU A 108 -5.27 -12.85 -5.28
C GLU A 108 -3.92 -13.44 -4.83
N ASN A 109 -3.57 -13.18 -3.57
CA ASN A 109 -2.30 -13.53 -2.94
C ASN A 109 -1.08 -12.87 -3.60
N GLU A 110 -1.26 -11.65 -4.09
CA GLU A 110 -0.21 -10.87 -4.76
C GLU A 110 -0.16 -9.45 -4.19
N VAL A 111 1.00 -8.81 -4.35
CA VAL A 111 1.24 -7.42 -3.94
C VAL A 111 1.65 -6.61 -5.16
N TYR A 112 1.13 -5.40 -5.25
CA TYR A 112 1.29 -4.52 -6.40
C TYR A 112 1.83 -3.15 -5.99
N PHE A 113 2.80 -2.64 -6.75
CA PHE A 113 3.08 -1.21 -6.80
C PHE A 113 2.07 -0.56 -7.75
N VAL A 114 1.41 0.52 -7.33
CA VAL A 114 0.39 1.23 -8.11
C VAL A 114 0.89 2.62 -8.47
N ASN A 115 0.96 2.93 -9.76
CA ASN A 115 1.24 4.27 -10.26
C ASN A 115 0.05 5.18 -10.08
N VAL A 116 0.24 6.23 -9.29
CA VAL A 116 -0.76 7.28 -9.11
C VAL A 116 -0.62 8.38 -10.18
N TYR A 117 0.56 8.54 -10.80
CA TYR A 117 0.89 9.70 -11.65
C TYR A 117 1.10 9.36 -13.14
N GLN A 118 0.94 8.10 -13.54
CA GLN A 118 0.98 7.61 -14.93
C GLN A 118 2.27 7.92 -15.73
N ALA A 119 3.31 8.49 -15.11
CA ALA A 119 4.60 8.72 -15.75
C ALA A 119 5.53 7.49 -15.60
N GLY A 120 6.12 7.04 -16.71
CA GLY A 120 7.28 6.13 -16.76
C GLY A 120 7.18 4.87 -15.88
N PHE A 121 6.19 4.02 -16.13
CA PHE A 121 5.79 2.93 -15.22
C PHE A 121 6.28 1.54 -15.61
N ASP A 122 7.39 1.45 -16.32
CA ASP A 122 7.83 0.15 -16.83
C ASP A 122 8.73 -0.59 -15.83
N LYS A 123 9.21 0.12 -14.78
CA LYS A 123 10.17 -0.41 -13.80
C LYS A 123 9.93 0.15 -12.40
N ILE A 124 10.24 -0.68 -11.40
CA ILE A 124 10.35 -0.29 -10.00
C ILE A 124 11.66 0.50 -9.84
N SER A 125 11.62 1.69 -9.24
CA SER A 125 12.83 2.46 -8.95
C SER A 125 13.67 1.81 -7.86
N ASP A 126 15.01 1.96 -7.92
CA ASP A 126 15.93 1.45 -6.90
C ASP A 126 15.61 1.97 -5.49
N LEU A 127 15.12 3.22 -5.39
CA LEU A 127 14.72 3.82 -4.12
C LEU A 127 13.56 3.07 -3.45
N LEU A 128 12.53 2.70 -4.23
CA LEU A 128 11.43 1.87 -3.73
C LEU A 128 11.97 0.51 -3.26
N LEU A 129 12.87 -0.13 -4.01
CA LEU A 129 13.49 -1.38 -3.57
C LEU A 129 14.28 -1.23 -2.26
N GLU A 130 14.96 -0.11 -2.05
CA GLU A 130 15.62 0.20 -0.77
C GLU A 130 14.59 0.31 0.36
N TYR A 131 13.49 1.04 0.14
CA TYR A 131 12.44 1.22 1.15
C TYR A 131 11.80 -0.11 1.54
N LEU A 132 11.46 -0.94 0.55
CA LEU A 132 10.91 -2.28 0.79
C LEU A 132 11.88 -3.14 1.61
N LYS A 133 13.18 -3.12 1.31
CA LYS A 133 14.20 -3.85 2.11
C LYS A 133 14.26 -3.35 3.55
N LEU A 134 14.14 -2.05 3.78
CA LEU A 134 14.22 -1.46 5.13
C LEU A 134 13.02 -1.82 6.01
N ILE A 135 11.81 -1.87 5.44
CA ILE A 135 10.59 -2.18 6.21
C ILE A 135 10.39 -3.68 6.42
N LYS A 136 10.91 -4.55 5.55
CA LYS A 136 10.84 -6.01 5.71
C LYS A 136 11.46 -6.54 7.01
N ASN A 137 12.46 -5.82 7.53
CA ASN A 137 13.22 -6.23 8.71
C ASN A 137 12.61 -5.68 10.01
N LYS A 138 11.32 -5.33 10.00
CA LYS A 138 10.60 -4.78 11.16
C LYS A 138 9.75 -5.83 11.85
#